data_AF-A0AAQ0U6K0-F1
#
_entry.id   AF-A0AAQ0U6K0-F1
#
_cell.length_a   1.000
_cell.length_b   1.000
_cell.length_c   1.000
_cell.angle_alpha   90.00
_cell.angle_beta   90.00
_cell.angle_gamma   90.00
#
_symmetry.space_group_name_H-M   'P 1'
#
loop_
_entity.id
_entity.type
_entity.pdbx_description
1 polymer ?
#
loop_
_entity_poly.entity_id
_entity_poly.type
_entity_poly.pdbx_seq_one_letter_code
_entity_poly.pdbx_strand_id
1 'polypeptide(L)' 'MLNGVAAWGLAALLAFYAAAFLTALVTCIGATQLTSTYRAGWLIGILALPVVGPMAWLLYGRHIERPLT' A
#
# COMPACT_ATOMS: atom_id res chain seq x y z
N MET A 1 -24.87 -13.55 -4.02
CA MET A 1 -24.97 -12.53 -2.94
C MET A 1 -23.64 -12.32 -2.21
N LEU A 2 -22.84 -13.36 -1.95
CA LEU A 2 -21.51 -13.23 -1.33
C LEU A 2 -20.56 -12.22 -2.04
N ASN A 3 -20.57 -12.18 -3.37
CA ASN A 3 -19.69 -11.29 -4.14
C ASN A 3 -19.99 -9.80 -3.94
N GLY A 4 -21.24 -9.42 -3.66
CA GLY A 4 -21.62 -8.02 -3.45
C GLY A 4 -21.03 -7.51 -2.15
N VAL A 5 -21.26 -8.21 -1.04
CA VAL A 5 -20.76 -7.83 0.30
C VAL A 5 -19.22 -7.85 0.34
N ALA A 6 -18.59 -8.86 -0.29
CA ALA A 6 -17.15 -8.91 -0.40
C ALA A 6 -16.58 -7.75 -1.22
N ALA A 7 -17.22 -7.35 -2.32
CA ALA A 7 -16.80 -6.21 -3.12
C ALA A 7 -16.91 -4.88 -2.34
N TRP A 8 -18.01 -4.68 -1.61
CA TRP A 8 -18.17 -3.50 -0.75
C TRP A 8 -17.17 -3.49 0.41
N GLY A 9 -16.89 -4.64 1.01
CA GLY A 9 -15.84 -4.78 2.03
C GLY A 9 -14.46 -4.44 1.49
N LEU A 10 -14.13 -4.93 0.30
CA LEU A 10 -12.86 -4.62 -0.37
C LEU A 10 -12.77 -3.13 -0.72
N ALA A 11 -13.85 -2.54 -1.23
CA ALA A 11 -13.92 -1.12 -1.57
C ALA A 11 -13.77 -0.21 -0.34
N ALA A 12 -14.41 -0.56 0.78
CA ALA A 12 -14.26 0.16 2.04
C ALA A 12 -12.82 0.08 2.56
N LEU A 13 -12.21 -1.11 2.52
CA LEU A 13 -10.81 -1.30 2.92
C LEU A 13 -9.86 -0.44 2.06
N LEU A 14 -10.06 -0.43 0.74
CA LEU A 14 -9.32 0.40 -0.21
C LEU A 14 -9.49 1.90 0.08
N ALA A 15 -10.72 2.34 0.39
CA ALA A 15 -11.01 3.72 0.71
C ALA A 15 -10.33 4.16 2.02
N PHE A 16 -10.37 3.32 3.07
CA PHE A 16 -9.65 3.57 4.32
C PHE A 16 -8.13 3.63 4.09
N TYR A 17 -7.60 2.73 3.28
CA TYR A 17 -6.18 2.72 2.95
C TYR A 17 -5.77 3.99 2.18
N ALA A 18 -6.58 4.42 1.21
CA ALA A 18 -6.36 5.65 0.46
C ALA A 18 -6.42 6.89 1.37
N ALA A 19 -7.36 6.94 2.31
CA ALA A 19 -7.45 8.03 3.28
C ALA A 19 -6.23 8.08 4.22
N ALA A 20 -5.76 6.93 4.71
CA ALA A 20 -4.53 6.83 5.51
C ALA A 20 -3.28 7.27 4.72
N PHE A 21 -3.21 6.90 3.44
CA PHE A 21 -2.14 7.30 2.55
C PHE A 21 -2.14 8.81 2.30
N LEU A 22 -3.31 9.40 2.02
CA LEU A 22 -3.46 10.84 1.82
C LEU A 22 -3.11 11.63 3.07
N THR A 23 -3.55 11.17 4.25
CA THR A 23 -3.19 11.82 5.52
C THR A 23 -1.69 11.76 5.77
N ALA A 24 -1.02 10.62 5.54
CA ALA A 24 0.43 10.52 5.65
C ALA A 24 1.17 11.47 4.68
N LEU A 25 0.67 11.61 3.44
CA LEU A 25 1.16 12.56 2.45
C LEU A 25 1.02 14.01 2.91
N VAL A 26 -0.16 14.39 3.40
CA VAL A 26 -0.43 15.74 3.90
C VAL A 26 0.46 16.04 5.11
N THR A 27 0.62 15.10 6.03
CA THR A 27 1.52 15.26 7.19
C THR A 27 2.98 15.42 6.75
N CYS A 28 3.46 14.62 5.80
CA CYS A 28 4.82 14.77 5.24
C CYS A 28 5.00 16.09 4.48
N ILE A 29 3.95 16.60 3.83
CA ILE A 29 4.00 17.87 3.11
C ILE A 29 3.97 19.06 4.07
N GLY A 30 3.15 18.99 5.12
CA GLY A 30 3.05 20.01 6.17
C GLY A 30 4.23 20.04 7.14
N ALA A 31 5.03 18.97 7.20
CA ALA A 31 6.25 18.92 8.00
C ALA A 31 7.36 19.78 7.38
N THR A 32 7.38 21.06 7.71
CA THR A 32 8.40 22.04 7.30
C THR A 32 9.75 21.87 8.01
N GLN A 33 9.81 21.05 9.07
CA GLN A 33 11.03 20.79 9.84
C GLN A 33 11.89 19.63 9.32
N LEU A 34 11.40 18.80 8.39
CA LEU A 34 12.20 17.71 7.83
C LEU A 34 13.09 18.24 6.68
N THR A 35 14.37 17.90 6.73
CA THR A 35 15.28 18.12 5.60
C THR A 35 14.71 17.47 4.33
N SER A 36 14.86 18.14 3.18
CA SER A 36 14.27 17.74 1.89
C SER A 36 14.49 16.24 1.56
N THR A 37 15.67 15.73 1.89
CA THR A 37 16.07 14.33 1.72
C THR A 37 15.23 13.36 2.55
N TYR A 38 14.91 13.71 3.80
CA TYR A 38 14.12 12.87 4.70
C TYR A 38 12.64 12.85 4.31
N ARG A 39 12.13 13.99 3.83
CA ARG A 39 10.77 14.11 3.27
C ARG A 39 10.61 13.26 2.01
N ALA A 40 11.60 13.26 1.12
CA ALA A 40 11.62 12.40 -0.06
C ALA A 40 11.66 10.91 0.32
N GLY A 41 12.47 10.52 1.31
CA GLY A 41 12.52 9.14 1.81
C GLY A 41 11.18 8.64 2.35
N TRP A 42 10.47 9.46 3.13
CA TRP A 42 9.13 9.13 3.62
C TRP A 42 8.10 9.02 2.50
N LEU A 43 8.12 9.94 1.53
CA LEU A 43 7.27 9.88 0.34
C LEU A 43 7.48 8.57 -0.43
N ILE A 44 8.74 8.19 -0.68
CA ILE A 44 9.09 6.95 -1.38
C ILE A 44 8.62 5.74 -0.58
N GLY A 45 8.83 5.71 0.74
CA GLY A 45 8.38 4.62 1.60
C GLY A 45 6.85 4.46 1.61
N ILE A 46 6.13 5.57 1.75
CA ILE A 46 4.65 5.60 1.67
C ILE A 46 4.18 5.06 0.32
N LEU A 47 4.82 5.46 -0.80
CA LEU A 47 4.47 5.01 -2.15
C LEU A 47 4.82 3.53 -2.40
N ALA A 48 5.93 3.05 -1.84
CA ALA A 48 6.44 1.69 -2.06
C ALA A 48 5.67 0.64 -1.23
N LEU A 49 5.26 0.97 0.00
CA LEU A 49 4.49 0.08 0.90
C LEU A 49 3.30 -0.64 0.24
N PRO A 50 2.36 0.06 -0.46
CA PRO A 50 1.23 -0.59 -1.11
C PRO A 50 1.62 -1.46 -2.30
N VAL A 51 2.82 -1.27 -2.86
CA VAL A 51 3.32 -2.05 -4.01
C VAL A 51 4.10 -3.27 -3.54
N VAL A 52 4.87 -3.16 -2.46
CA VAL A 52 5.70 -4.24 -1.93
C VAL A 52 4.86 -5.45 -1.51
N GLY A 53 3.69 -5.24 -0.90
CA GLY A 53 2.79 -6.34 -0.49
C GLY A 53 2.33 -7.22 -1.67
N PRO A 54 1.65 -6.65 -2.69
CA PRO A 54 1.25 -7.36 -3.90
C PRO A 54 2.42 -7.95 -4.67
N MET A 55 3.56 -7.25 -4.71
CA MET A 55 4.73 -7.68 -5.46
C MET A 55 5.44 -8.84 -4.75
N ALA A 56 5.52 -8.81 -3.42
CA ALA A 56 5.97 -9.94 -2.61
C ALA A 56 5.03 -11.14 -2.78
N TRP A 57 3.72 -10.93 -2.77
CA TRP A 57 2.74 -11.99 -3.04
C TRP A 57 2.90 -12.58 -4.45
N LEU A 58 3.09 -11.76 -5.48
CA LEU A 58 3.31 -12.24 -6.85
C LEU A 58 4.61 -13.05 -6.99
N LEU A 59 5.67 -12.64 -6.30
CA LEU A 59 6.95 -13.35 -6.30
C LEU A 59 6.84 -14.67 -5.51
N TYR A 60 6.26 -14.65 -4.31
CA TYR A 60 6.10 -15.85 -3.46
C TYR A 60 5.02 -16.81 -3.98
N GLY A 61 3.90 -16.29 -4.47
CA GLY A 61 2.80 -17.05 -5.06
C GLY A 61 3.23 -17.81 -6.31
N ARG A 62 4.07 -17.22 -7.16
CA ARG A 62 4.68 -17.94 -8.30
C ARG A 62 5.60 -19.09 -7.87
N HIS A 63 6.19 -19.01 -6.67
CA HIS A 63 6.99 -20.10 -6.13
C HIS A 63 6.13 -21.24 -5.56
N ILE A 64 4.93 -20.95 -5.08
CA ILE A 64 3.99 -21.95 -4.56
C ILE A 64 3.23 -22.66 -5.70
N GLU A 65 2.94 -21.95 -6.80
CA GLU A 65 2.25 -22.52 -7.97
C GLU A 65 3.14 -23.34 -8.92
N ARG A 66 4.46 -23.38 -8.68
CA ARG A 66 5.32 -24.37 -9.32
C ARG A 66 5.37 -25.61 -8.44
N PRO A 67 4.61 -26.68 -8.75
CA PRO A 67 4.82 -27.96 -8.09
C PRO A 67 6.25 -28.41 -8.37
N LEU A 68 7.09 -28.37 -7.35
CA LEU A 68 8.27 -29.22 -7.30
C LEU A 68 7.74 -30.64 -7.12
N THR A 69 7.69 -31.36 -8.25
CA THR A 69 7.43 -32.82 -8.41
C THR A 69 6.02 -33.33 -8.12
#